data_AF-A0A2V9R563-F1
#
_entry.id   AF-A0A2V9R563-F1
#
_cell.length_a   1.000
_cell.length_b   1.000
_cell.length_c   1.000
_cell.angle_alpha   90.00
_cell.angle_beta   90.00
_cell.angle_gamma   90.00
#
_symmetry.space_group_name_H-M   'P 1'
#
loop_
_entity.id
_entity.type
_entity.pdbx_description
1 polymer ?
#
loop_
_entity_poly.entity_id
_entity_poly.type
_entity_poly.pdbx_seq_one_letter_code
_entity_poly.pdbx_strand_id
1 'polypeptide(L)'
;MKTSQFLFAFVMLAALTPCLAAGKTQTFTGKVSDAMCGAKHMMSGDAAECTRACIKNGSKYALVVGDKVYTLEAKDKAALDQLSELADKSAKVQGTVTGDTIQVSSVSASK
;
A
#
# COMPACT_ATOMS: atom_id res chain seq x y z
N MET A 1 62.02 27.53 14.28
CA MET A 1 61.46 26.79 13.13
C MET A 1 60.20 26.09 13.64
N LYS A 2 59.05 26.78 13.69
CA LYS A 2 57.95 26.81 12.71
C LYS A 2 57.25 25.45 12.50
N THR A 3 56.00 25.35 13.00
CA THR A 3 54.74 24.72 12.49
C THR A 3 53.94 24.16 13.70
N SER A 4 52.96 24.87 14.29
CA SER A 4 51.61 25.20 13.78
C SER A 4 50.78 23.96 13.41
N GLN A 5 49.73 23.68 14.21
CA GLN A 5 48.31 23.44 13.83
C GLN A 5 47.58 22.77 15.03
N PHE A 6 46.87 23.51 15.87
CA PHE A 6 45.39 23.53 15.95
C PHE A 6 44.68 22.24 15.46
N LEU A 7 43.94 21.55 16.35
CA LEU A 7 42.47 21.52 16.32
C LEU A 7 41.88 20.68 17.47
N PHE A 8 41.01 21.33 18.25
CA PHE A 8 39.94 20.74 19.07
C PHE A 8 38.87 20.11 18.16
N ALA A 9 38.34 18.93 18.52
CA ALA A 9 36.96 18.46 18.21
C ALA A 9 36.78 17.04 18.80
N PHE A 10 36.18 16.85 19.98
CA PHE A 10 34.73 16.68 20.21
C PHE A 10 34.01 15.89 19.10
N VAL A 11 34.04 14.56 19.18
CA VAL A 11 33.15 13.70 18.41
C VAL A 11 32.03 13.23 19.34
N MET A 12 30.94 14.00 19.31
CA MET A 12 29.67 13.69 19.95
C MET A 12 29.03 12.52 19.20
N LEU A 13 28.81 11.41 19.90
CA LEU A 13 28.08 10.24 19.41
C LEU A 13 26.61 10.63 19.22
N ALA A 14 26.25 11.07 18.01
CA ALA A 14 24.87 11.36 17.64
C ALA A 14 24.07 10.05 17.60
N ALA A 15 23.14 9.91 18.55
CA ALA A 15 22.11 8.88 18.52
C ALA A 15 21.30 9.04 17.22
N LEU A 16 21.41 8.07 16.33
CA LEU A 16 20.53 7.91 15.17
C LEU A 16 19.14 7.54 15.72
N THR A 17 18.31 8.54 15.98
CA THR A 17 16.86 8.34 16.10
C THR A 17 16.33 7.96 14.71
N PRO A 18 15.78 6.75 14.51
CA PRO A 18 15.03 6.48 13.30
C PRO A 18 13.79 7.36 13.34
N CYS A 19 13.80 8.42 12.52
CA CYS A 19 12.63 9.22 12.24
C CYS A 19 11.61 8.29 11.58
N LEU A 20 10.60 7.83 12.35
CA LEU A 20 9.47 7.14 11.77
C LEU A 20 8.76 8.16 10.87
N ALA A 21 9.05 8.10 9.58
CA ALA A 21 8.33 8.86 8.57
C ALA A 21 6.88 8.34 8.56
N ALA A 22 6.01 9.00 9.32
CA ALA A 22 4.57 8.84 9.19
C ALA A 22 4.20 9.39 7.80
N GLY A 23 4.17 8.50 6.80
CA GLY A 23 3.79 8.87 5.44
C GLY A 23 2.37 9.45 5.43
N LYS A 24 2.18 10.52 4.66
CA LYS A 24 0.91 11.24 4.58
C LYS A 24 -0.17 10.31 4.04
N THR A 25 -1.33 10.27 4.70
CA THR A 25 -2.52 9.57 4.19
C THR A 25 -2.96 10.20 2.87
N GLN A 26 -3.17 9.38 1.85
CA GLN A 26 -3.63 9.77 0.53
C GLN A 26 -4.92 9.01 0.19
N THR A 27 -5.68 9.55 -0.76
CA THR A 27 -6.91 8.93 -1.26
C THR A 27 -6.68 8.46 -2.69
N PHE A 28 -7.04 7.20 -2.94
CA PHE A 28 -6.94 6.54 -4.23
C PHE A 28 -8.33 6.09 -4.66
N THR A 29 -8.67 6.28 -5.94
CA THR A 29 -9.89 5.74 -6.52
C THR A 29 -9.50 4.81 -7.65
N GLY A 30 -9.98 3.57 -7.59
CA GLY A 30 -9.61 2.55 -8.56
C GLY A 30 -10.49 1.32 -8.48
N LYS A 31 -10.25 0.35 -9.36
CA LYS A 31 -10.92 -0.95 -9.36
C LYS A 31 -10.27 -1.87 -8.33
N VAL A 32 -11.06 -2.52 -7.47
CA VAL A 32 -10.55 -3.55 -6.57
C VAL A 32 -10.34 -4.84 -7.37
N SER A 33 -9.14 -5.40 -7.26
CA SER A 33 -8.74 -6.65 -7.90
C SER A 33 -7.87 -7.47 -6.92
N ASP A 34 -7.25 -8.54 -7.39
CA ASP A 34 -6.25 -9.30 -6.64
C ASP A 34 -4.84 -9.04 -7.19
N ALA A 35 -3.83 -9.08 -6.31
CA ALA A 35 -2.45 -8.77 -6.67
C ALA A 35 -1.79 -9.83 -7.58
N MET A 36 -2.38 -11.02 -7.71
CA MET A 36 -1.87 -12.12 -8.54
C MET A 36 -2.30 -11.97 -10.00
N CYS A 37 -3.55 -11.56 -10.24
CA CYS A 37 -4.08 -11.30 -11.57
C CYS A 37 -3.81 -9.86 -12.03
N GLY A 38 -3.70 -8.91 -11.09
CA GLY A 38 -3.53 -7.50 -11.40
C GLY A 38 -4.64 -7.01 -12.34
N ALA A 39 -4.28 -6.27 -13.41
CA ALA A 39 -5.24 -5.84 -14.42
C ALA A 39 -5.64 -6.93 -15.43
N LYS A 40 -5.08 -8.14 -15.34
CA LYS A 40 -5.21 -9.19 -16.37
C LYS A 40 -6.03 -10.37 -15.83
N HIS A 41 -7.33 -10.36 -16.11
CA HIS A 41 -8.16 -11.54 -15.91
C HIS A 41 -7.76 -12.63 -16.93
N MET A 42 -7.06 -13.65 -16.47
CA MET A 42 -6.62 -14.80 -17.28
C MET A 42 -7.65 -15.95 -17.30
N MET A 43 -8.72 -15.88 -16.50
CA MET A 43 -9.80 -16.85 -16.48
C MET A 43 -11.12 -16.24 -16.96
N SER A 44 -11.85 -16.97 -17.79
CA SER A 44 -13.25 -16.68 -18.10
C SER A 44 -14.12 -16.96 -16.87
N GLY A 45 -14.92 -15.99 -16.43
CA GLY A 45 -15.79 -16.13 -15.26
C GLY A 45 -16.09 -14.78 -14.59
N ASP A 46 -16.80 -14.81 -13.46
CA ASP A 46 -17.08 -13.62 -12.65
C ASP A 46 -15.79 -13.09 -12.00
N ALA A 47 -15.42 -11.86 -12.34
CA ALA A 47 -14.18 -11.24 -11.89
C ALA A 47 -14.13 -11.04 -10.36
N ALA A 48 -15.27 -10.79 -9.75
CA ALA A 48 -15.38 -10.63 -8.31
C ALA A 48 -15.19 -11.98 -7.59
N GLU A 49 -15.76 -13.08 -8.11
CA GLU A 49 -15.50 -14.43 -7.61
C GLU A 49 -14.04 -14.85 -7.76
N CYS A 50 -13.41 -14.55 -8.89
CA CYS A 50 -11.98 -14.81 -9.12
C CYS A 50 -11.12 -14.07 -8.08
N THR A 51 -11.40 -12.79 -7.85
CA THR A 51 -10.71 -11.99 -6.83
C THR A 51 -10.86 -12.66 -5.46
N ARG A 52 -12.10 -12.98 -5.03
CA ARG A 52 -12.35 -13.64 -3.74
C ARG A 52 -11.67 -15.00 -3.61
N ALA A 53 -11.62 -15.78 -4.69
CA ALA A 53 -10.93 -17.06 -4.71
C ALA A 53 -9.41 -16.88 -4.54
N CYS A 54 -8.80 -15.88 -5.18
CA CYS A 54 -7.38 -15.58 -5.02
C CYS A 54 -7.05 -15.19 -3.57
N ILE A 55 -7.87 -14.36 -2.93
CA ILE A 55 -7.68 -13.99 -1.53
C ILE A 55 -7.77 -15.21 -0.59
N LYS A 56 -8.73 -16.13 -0.84
CA LYS A 56 -8.82 -17.39 -0.08
C LYS A 56 -7.58 -18.27 -0.22
N ASN A 57 -6.89 -18.21 -1.37
CA ASN A 57 -5.64 -18.92 -1.62
C ASN A 57 -4.39 -18.18 -1.11
N GLY A 58 -4.56 -17.07 -0.38
CA GLY A 58 -3.46 -16.31 0.22
C GLY A 58 -2.94 -15.13 -0.62
N SER A 59 -3.64 -14.77 -1.70
CA SER A 59 -3.36 -13.52 -2.43
C SER A 59 -3.77 -12.30 -1.60
N LYS A 60 -3.27 -11.13 -1.99
CA LYS A 60 -3.64 -9.84 -1.41
C LYS A 60 -4.58 -9.08 -2.33
N TYR A 61 -5.39 -8.22 -1.74
CA TYR A 61 -6.19 -7.27 -2.53
C TYR A 61 -5.27 -6.29 -3.24
N ALA A 62 -5.71 -5.83 -4.40
CA ALA A 62 -5.05 -4.80 -5.17
C ALA A 62 -6.06 -3.71 -5.57
N LEU A 63 -5.55 -2.49 -5.75
CA LEU A 63 -6.29 -1.37 -6.32
C LEU A 63 -5.65 -0.95 -7.64
N VAL A 64 -6.39 -1.09 -8.72
CA VAL A 64 -5.98 -0.66 -10.05
C VAL A 64 -6.41 0.78 -10.26
N VAL A 65 -5.45 1.70 -10.33
CA VAL A 65 -5.63 3.14 -10.53
C VAL A 65 -4.99 3.52 -11.86
N GLY A 66 -5.80 3.61 -12.91
CA GLY A 66 -5.28 3.72 -14.27
C GLY A 66 -4.40 2.52 -14.61
N ASP A 67 -3.13 2.77 -14.99
CA ASP A 67 -2.16 1.72 -15.31
C ASP A 67 -1.38 1.20 -14.09
N LYS A 68 -1.60 1.77 -12.90
CA LYS A 68 -0.89 1.37 -11.68
C LYS A 68 -1.70 0.36 -10.87
N VAL A 69 -1.02 -0.65 -10.34
CA VAL A 69 -1.60 -1.65 -9.43
C VAL A 69 -0.94 -1.48 -8.07
N TYR A 70 -1.74 -1.12 -7.06
CA TYR A 70 -1.26 -1.02 -5.67
C TYR A 70 -1.71 -2.23 -4.88
N THR A 71 -0.82 -2.84 -4.12
CA THR A 71 -1.18 -3.87 -3.13
C THR A 71 -1.84 -3.20 -1.94
N LEU A 72 -2.98 -3.72 -1.50
CA LEU A 72 -3.72 -3.21 -0.35
C LEU A 72 -3.40 -4.05 0.89
N GLU A 73 -2.79 -3.42 1.89
CA GLU A 73 -2.57 -3.99 3.21
C GLU A 73 -3.62 -3.44 4.17
N ALA A 74 -4.68 -4.21 4.41
CA ALA A 74 -5.71 -3.89 5.40
C ALA A 74 -5.59 -4.83 6.60
N LYS A 75 -5.49 -4.26 7.81
CA LYS A 75 -5.41 -5.02 9.06
C LYS A 75 -6.79 -5.29 9.67
N ASP A 76 -7.76 -4.45 9.34
CA ASP A 76 -9.10 -4.50 9.91
C ASP A 76 -10.02 -5.41 9.11
N LYS A 77 -10.72 -6.31 9.79
CA LYS A 77 -11.69 -7.23 9.16
C LYS A 77 -12.79 -6.48 8.39
N ALA A 78 -13.25 -5.34 8.90
CA ALA A 78 -14.26 -4.53 8.22
C ALA A 78 -13.76 -4.02 6.86
N ALA A 79 -12.51 -3.55 6.77
CA ALA A 79 -11.92 -3.12 5.50
C ALA A 79 -11.76 -4.30 4.53
N LEU A 80 -11.37 -5.48 5.01
CA LEU A 80 -11.28 -6.69 4.19
C LEU A 80 -12.66 -7.13 3.67
N ASP A 81 -13.70 -7.05 4.50
CA ASP A 81 -15.07 -7.38 4.10
C ASP A 81 -15.59 -6.39 3.04
N GLN A 82 -15.31 -5.09 3.21
CA GLN A 82 -15.64 -4.07 2.20
C GLN A 82 -14.89 -4.28 0.88
N LEU A 83 -13.60 -4.64 0.92
CA LEU A 83 -12.84 -4.97 -0.29
C LEU A 83 -13.40 -6.21 -0.99
N SER A 84 -13.86 -7.21 -0.24
CA SER A 84 -14.51 -8.40 -0.77
C SER A 84 -15.84 -8.07 -1.47
N GLU A 85 -16.65 -7.20 -0.87
CA GLU A 85 -17.92 -6.73 -1.44
C GLU A 85 -17.72 -5.86 -2.69
N LEU A 86 -16.64 -5.09 -2.70
CA LEU A 86 -16.23 -4.22 -3.79
C LEU A 86 -15.30 -4.90 -4.79
N ALA A 87 -15.10 -6.22 -4.71
CA ALA A 87 -14.29 -6.96 -5.68
C ALA A 87 -14.80 -6.73 -7.12
N ASP A 88 -13.90 -6.40 -8.04
CA ASP A 88 -14.19 -5.94 -9.41
C ASP A 88 -15.08 -4.68 -9.50
N LYS A 89 -15.23 -3.92 -8.40
CA LYS A 89 -15.93 -2.64 -8.37
C LYS A 89 -14.96 -1.50 -8.11
N SER A 90 -15.41 -0.29 -8.44
CA SER A 90 -14.66 0.91 -8.13
C SER A 90 -14.76 1.21 -6.62
N ALA A 91 -13.63 1.39 -5.98
CA ALA A 91 -13.52 1.74 -4.57
C ALA A 91 -12.64 2.98 -4.39
N LYS A 92 -12.98 3.76 -3.36
CA LYS A 92 -12.10 4.77 -2.78
C LYS A 92 -11.37 4.13 -1.61
N VAL A 93 -10.05 4.10 -1.68
CA VAL A 93 -9.18 3.60 -0.62
C VAL A 93 -8.36 4.77 -0.10
N GLN A 94 -8.38 4.98 1.22
CA GLN A 94 -7.46 5.89 1.87
C GLN A 94 -6.37 5.11 2.56
N GLY A 95 -5.15 5.63 2.54
CA GLY A 95 -4.03 4.95 3.15
C GLY A 95 -2.69 5.64 2.89
N THR A 96 -1.64 5.09 3.47
CA THR A 96 -0.28 5.57 3.26
C THR A 96 0.43 4.66 2.27
N VAL A 97 1.03 5.25 1.23
CA VAL A 97 1.80 4.50 0.23
C VAL A 97 3.22 4.26 0.71
N THR A 98 3.68 3.02 0.61
CA THR A 98 5.08 2.61 0.79
C THR A 98 5.47 1.74 -0.41
N GLY A 99 6.19 2.32 -1.38
CA GLY A 99 6.45 1.67 -2.66
C GLY A 99 5.16 1.46 -3.45
N ASP A 100 4.84 0.22 -3.79
CA ASP A 100 3.60 -0.16 -4.48
C ASP A 100 2.52 -0.69 -3.52
N THR A 101 2.69 -0.48 -2.21
CA THR A 101 1.76 -0.94 -1.18
C THR A 101 1.05 0.22 -0.52
N ILE A 102 -0.27 0.15 -0.44
CA ILE A 102 -1.11 1.07 0.35
C ILE A 102 -1.45 0.39 1.68
N GLN A 103 -0.98 0.98 2.77
CA GLN A 103 -1.46 0.67 4.11
C GLN A 103 -2.85 1.28 4.27
N VAL A 104 -3.89 0.45 4.17
CA VAL A 104 -5.29 0.88 4.12
C VAL A 104 -5.73 1.39 5.48
N SER A 105 -6.28 2.61 5.49
CA SER A 105 -6.92 3.21 6.66
C SER A 105 -8.44 3.24 6.55
N SER A 106 -9.00 3.35 5.33
CA SER A 106 -10.44 3.22 5.09
C SER A 106 -10.75 2.81 3.66
N VAL A 107 -11.90 2.16 3.48
CA VAL A 107 -12.43 1.74 2.19
C VAL A 107 -13.87 2.21 2.07
N SER A 108 -14.25 2.72 0.90
CA SER A 108 -15.65 3.03 0.59
C SER A 108 -15.93 2.81 -0.89
N ALA A 109 -17.21 2.61 -1.23
CA ALA A 109 -17.61 2.52 -2.62
C ALA A 109 -17.31 3.84 -3.36
N SER A 110 -16.75 3.74 -4.55
CA SER A 110 -16.68 4.85 -5.50
C SER A 110 -17.95 4.85 -6.34
N LYS A 111 -18.48 6.04 -6.61
CA LYS A 111 -19.58 6.24 -7.55
C LYS A 111 -19.16 5.93 -8.98
#